data_AF-A0A9P1D9P1-F1
#
_entry.id   AF-A0A9P1D9P1-F1
#
_cell.length_a   1.000
_cell.length_b   1.000
_cell.length_c   1.000
_cell.angle_alpha   90.00
_cell.angle_beta   90.00
_cell.angle_gamma   90.00
#
_symmetry.space_group_name_H-M   'P 1'
#
loop_
_entity.id
_entity.type
_entity.pdbx_description
1 polymer ?
#
loop_
_entity_poly.entity_id
_entity_poly.type
_entity_poly.pdbx_seq_one_letter_code
_entity_poly.pdbx_strand_id
1 'polypeptide(L)'
;MAALDRAENGQAMPVVQGIPVQPAPGVIGLQIDPVPVTMLDLPIQVVLSYRTAVTCFAVLDIAFTVLNVVAAYATGLVWNWWQLLFLVFLLGPLCGVLGASWLRRELVGVYLAFCIVKTCIQLYSAIFGFFLWAILFVFLQIWITKIVATFCYFLGRLSPIQRQMALDAKDYEVQRVYW
;
A
#
# COMPACT_ATOMS: atom_id res chain seq x y z
N MET A 1 -22.36 11.82 -17.59
CA MET A 1 -21.19 11.82 -18.50
C MET A 1 -20.28 13.04 -18.34
N ALA A 2 -20.76 14.21 -17.91
CA ALA A 2 -19.91 15.41 -17.70
C ALA A 2 -18.90 15.35 -16.52
N ALA A 3 -18.94 14.31 -15.68
CA ALA A 3 -18.02 14.16 -14.55
C ALA A 3 -16.72 13.41 -14.90
N LEU A 4 -16.71 12.63 -15.99
CA LEU A 4 -15.55 11.85 -16.41
C LEU A 4 -14.54 12.69 -17.21
N ASP A 5 -14.99 13.71 -17.94
CA ASP A 5 -14.12 14.64 -18.69
C ASP A 5 -13.23 15.53 -17.81
N ARG A 6 -13.57 15.71 -16.52
CA ARG A 6 -12.77 16.55 -15.61
C ARG A 6 -11.52 15.87 -15.07
N ALA A 7 -11.47 14.54 -15.07
CA ALA A 7 -10.32 13.81 -14.54
C ALA A 7 -9.12 13.82 -15.52
N GLU A 8 -9.36 14.05 -16.81
CA GLU A 8 -8.32 13.96 -17.85
C GLU A 8 -7.51 15.25 -18.02
N ASN A 9 -8.06 16.41 -17.61
CA ASN A 9 -7.45 17.73 -17.81
C ASN A 9 -6.47 18.18 -16.71
N GLY A 10 -6.06 17.31 -15.78
CA GLY A 10 -5.06 17.64 -14.76
C GLY A 10 -5.43 18.83 -13.85
N GLN A 11 -6.70 19.24 -13.84
CA GLN A 11 -7.18 20.26 -12.92
C GLN A 11 -7.23 19.65 -11.53
N ALA A 12 -6.30 20.09 -10.67
CA ALA A 12 -6.30 19.81 -9.25
C ALA A 12 -7.72 19.99 -8.71
N MET A 13 -8.30 18.91 -8.16
CA MET A 13 -9.59 19.02 -7.51
C MET A 13 -9.48 20.11 -6.44
N PRO A 14 -10.44 21.05 -6.36
CA PRO A 14 -10.44 22.03 -5.29
C PRO A 14 -10.49 21.25 -3.98
N VAL A 15 -9.37 21.26 -3.25
CA VAL A 15 -9.33 20.80 -1.87
C VAL A 15 -10.39 21.62 -1.17
N VAL A 16 -11.46 20.95 -0.72
CA VAL A 16 -12.50 21.57 0.09
C VAL A 16 -11.81 21.99 1.39
N GLN A 17 -11.25 23.21 1.40
CA GLN A 17 -10.88 23.89 2.63
C GLN A 17 -12.17 23.99 3.43
N GLY A 18 -12.17 23.35 4.61
CA GLY A 18 -13.32 23.35 5.50
C GLY A 18 -13.85 24.77 5.68
N ILE A 19 -15.16 24.92 5.49
CA ILE A 19 -15.86 26.18 5.73
C ILE A 19 -15.53 26.62 7.16
N PRO A 20 -15.03 27.85 7.39
CA PRO A 20 -14.82 28.35 8.73
C PRO A 20 -16.18 28.33 9.44
N VAL A 21 -16.29 27.48 10.46
CA VAL A 21 -17.48 27.44 11.32
C VAL A 21 -17.53 28.78 12.03
N GLN A 22 -18.46 29.63 11.61
CA GLN A 22 -18.71 30.91 12.27
C GLN A 22 -19.20 30.61 13.69
N PRO A 23 -18.49 31.08 14.74
CA PRO A 23 -18.83 30.73 16.11
C PRO A 23 -20.22 31.27 16.45
N ALA A 24 -21.07 30.37 16.98
CA ALA A 24 -22.37 30.75 17.50
C ALA A 24 -22.18 31.83 18.59
N PRO A 25 -22.96 32.93 18.55
CA PRO A 25 -22.84 34.02 19.51
C PRO A 25 -23.34 33.53 20.88
N GLY A 26 -22.43 33.14 21.78
CA GLY A 26 -22.83 32.75 23.13
C GLY A 26 -21.77 32.15 24.04
N VAL A 27 -20.62 31.68 23.54
CA VAL A 27 -19.58 31.09 24.39
C VAL A 27 -18.42 32.07 24.54
N ILE A 28 -18.53 32.95 25.54
CA ILE A 28 -17.46 33.83 25.99
C ILE A 28 -16.46 32.97 26.77
N GLY A 29 -15.25 32.77 26.25
CA GLY A 29 -14.10 32.43 27.10
C GLY A 29 -13.17 31.30 26.65
N LEU A 30 -13.47 30.53 25.60
CA LEU A 30 -12.51 29.57 25.07
C LEU A 30 -11.94 30.10 23.75
N GLN A 31 -10.77 30.75 23.81
CA GLN A 31 -9.94 30.98 22.64
C GLN A 31 -9.51 29.61 22.11
N ILE A 32 -10.31 29.05 21.21
CA ILE A 32 -9.86 27.96 20.35
C ILE A 32 -8.94 28.64 19.35
N ASP A 33 -7.65 28.75 19.70
CA ASP A 33 -6.64 29.12 18.72
C ASP A 33 -6.80 28.17 17.53
N PRO A 34 -6.97 28.69 16.31
CA PRO A 34 -7.08 27.85 15.13
C PRO A 34 -5.78 27.07 15.03
N VAL A 35 -5.81 25.79 15.42
CA VAL A 35 -4.67 24.88 15.27
C VAL A 35 -4.30 24.95 13.80
N PRO A 36 -3.11 25.47 13.45
CA PRO A 36 -2.71 25.55 12.07
C PRO A 36 -2.71 24.12 11.53
N VAL A 37 -3.64 23.84 10.63
CA VAL A 37 -3.63 22.62 9.82
C VAL A 37 -2.36 22.74 8.99
N THR A 38 -1.26 22.22 9.54
CA THR A 38 0.02 22.18 8.86
C THR A 38 -0.25 21.31 7.64
N MET A 39 -0.37 21.95 6.48
CA MET A 39 -0.53 21.26 5.20
C MET A 39 0.70 20.37 5.07
N LEU A 40 0.53 19.09 5.43
CA LEU A 40 1.61 18.11 5.31
C LEU A 40 2.00 18.10 3.84
N ASP A 41 3.30 18.22 3.59
CA ASP A 41 3.81 18.38 2.23
C ASP A 41 3.23 17.28 1.32
N LEU A 42 2.67 17.66 0.16
CA LEU A 42 1.99 16.75 -0.77
C LEU A 42 2.75 15.42 -1.01
N PRO A 43 4.09 15.38 -1.17
CA PRO A 43 4.82 14.12 -1.32
C PRO A 43 4.71 13.19 -0.12
N ILE A 44 4.64 13.72 1.10
CA ILE A 44 4.55 12.92 2.33
C ILE A 44 3.18 12.25 2.40
N GLN A 45 2.10 12.99 2.13
CA GLN A 45 0.74 12.43 2.14
C GLN A 45 0.56 11.28 1.14
N VAL A 46 1.15 11.42 -0.05
CA VAL A 46 1.16 10.38 -1.08
C VAL A 46 1.88 9.13 -0.57
N VAL A 47 3.05 9.27 0.05
CA VAL A 47 3.82 8.15 0.62
C VAL A 47 3.06 7.43 1.73
N LEU A 48 2.36 8.15 2.60
CA LEU A 48 1.52 7.52 3.64
C LEU A 48 0.35 6.73 3.03
N SER A 49 -0.29 7.27 2.01
CA SER A 49 -1.39 6.59 1.32
C SER A 49 -0.90 5.30 0.65
N TYR A 50 0.24 5.35 -0.03
CA TYR A 50 0.88 4.17 -0.63
C TYR A 50 1.37 3.17 0.43
N ARG A 51 1.86 3.62 1.58
CA ARG A 51 2.24 2.74 2.68
C ARG A 51 1.07 1.85 3.09
N THR A 52 -0.09 2.44 3.38
CA THR A 52 -1.29 1.69 3.79
C THR A 52 -1.73 0.73 2.69
N ALA A 53 -1.73 1.19 1.43
CA ALA A 53 -2.05 0.33 0.29
C ALA A 53 -1.09 -0.87 0.19
N VAL A 54 0.22 -0.64 0.28
CA VAL A 54 1.24 -1.69 0.23
C VAL A 54 1.11 -2.67 1.40
N THR A 55 0.81 -2.20 2.61
CA THR A 55 0.54 -3.07 3.76
C THR A 55 -0.69 -3.93 3.52
N CYS A 56 -1.80 -3.35 3.05
CA CYS A 56 -3.01 -4.10 2.71
C CYS A 56 -2.75 -5.15 1.61
N PHE A 57 -2.04 -4.78 0.54
CA PHE A 57 -1.72 -5.71 -0.54
C PHE A 57 -0.78 -6.82 -0.09
N ALA A 58 0.20 -6.52 0.77
CA ALA A 58 1.06 -7.55 1.34
C ALA A 58 0.26 -8.54 2.21
N VAL A 59 -0.70 -8.06 3.02
CA VAL A 59 -1.59 -8.93 3.80
C VAL A 59 -2.47 -9.79 2.90
N LEU A 60 -3.05 -9.20 1.85
CA LEU A 60 -3.82 -9.95 0.85
C LEU A 60 -2.94 -11.01 0.17
N ASP A 61 -1.70 -10.68 -0.17
CA ASP A 61 -0.78 -11.62 -0.83
C ASP A 61 -0.38 -12.79 0.09
N ILE A 62 -0.20 -12.52 1.39
CA ILE A 62 -0.04 -13.56 2.42
C ILE A 62 -1.28 -14.45 2.45
N ALA A 63 -2.47 -13.85 2.56
CA ALA A 63 -3.73 -14.59 2.63
C ALA A 63 -3.93 -15.48 1.40
N PHE A 64 -3.72 -14.95 0.19
CA PHE A 64 -3.81 -15.74 -1.04
C PHE A 64 -2.76 -16.83 -1.11
N THR A 65 -1.54 -16.58 -0.65
CA THR A 65 -0.49 -17.60 -0.63
C THR A 65 -0.85 -18.73 0.32
N VAL A 66 -1.35 -18.41 1.52
CA VAL A 66 -1.81 -19.40 2.49
C VAL A 66 -3.02 -20.18 1.94
N LEU A 67 -4.01 -19.51 1.37
CA LEU A 67 -5.19 -20.17 0.78
C LEU A 67 -4.81 -21.11 -0.36
N ASN A 68 -3.88 -20.71 -1.24
CA ASN A 68 -3.38 -21.57 -2.31
C ASN A 68 -2.65 -22.81 -1.77
N VAL A 69 -1.84 -22.64 -0.72
CA VAL A 69 -1.16 -23.76 -0.06
C VAL A 69 -2.17 -24.71 0.58
N VAL A 70 -3.16 -24.18 1.32
CA VAL A 70 -4.23 -24.99 1.94
C VAL A 70 -5.05 -25.72 0.89
N ALA A 71 -5.43 -25.06 -0.21
CA ALA A 71 -6.16 -25.67 -1.31
C ALA A 71 -5.36 -26.81 -1.96
N ALA A 72 -4.06 -26.61 -2.17
CA ALA A 72 -3.19 -27.66 -2.72
C ALA A 72 -3.15 -28.91 -1.80
N TYR A 73 -3.02 -28.73 -0.49
CA TYR A 73 -3.07 -29.86 0.45
C TYR A 73 -4.45 -30.50 0.55
N ALA A 74 -5.53 -29.71 0.49
CA ALA A 74 -6.90 -30.23 0.48
C ALA A 74 -7.16 -31.13 -0.74
N THR A 75 -6.49 -30.88 -1.87
CA THR A 75 -6.56 -31.75 -3.06
C THR A 75 -5.70 -33.03 -2.97
N GLY A 76 -5.09 -33.30 -1.82
CA GLY A 76 -4.29 -34.52 -1.61
C GLY A 76 -2.87 -34.45 -2.18
N LEU A 77 -2.34 -33.24 -2.40
CA LEU A 77 -1.00 -33.06 -2.93
C LEU A 77 0.04 -33.56 -1.90
N VAL A 78 0.79 -34.60 -2.28
CA VAL A 78 1.88 -35.17 -1.46
C VAL A 78 2.98 -34.14 -1.21
N TRP A 79 3.57 -34.19 -0.02
CA TRP A 79 4.60 -33.24 0.39
C TRP A 79 5.82 -33.31 -0.55
N ASN A 80 6.15 -32.21 -1.22
CA ASN A 80 7.24 -32.14 -2.19
C ASN A 80 8.14 -30.94 -1.90
N TRP A 81 9.42 -31.05 -2.24
CA TRP A 81 10.39 -29.94 -2.11
C TRP A 81 9.91 -28.64 -2.78
N TRP A 82 9.20 -28.75 -3.91
CA TRP A 82 8.60 -27.62 -4.62
C TRP A 82 7.65 -26.79 -3.74
N GLN A 83 7.04 -27.38 -2.71
CA GLN A 83 6.17 -26.66 -1.79
C GLN A 83 6.92 -25.73 -0.84
N LEU A 84 8.20 -26.02 -0.56
CA LEU A 84 9.06 -25.11 0.22
C LEU A 84 9.26 -23.78 -0.50
N LEU A 85 9.19 -23.74 -1.82
CA LEU A 85 9.24 -22.48 -2.57
C LEU A 85 8.08 -21.55 -2.19
N PHE A 86 6.88 -22.07 -1.92
CA PHE A 86 5.76 -21.23 -1.47
C PHE A 86 6.01 -20.60 -0.10
N LEU A 87 6.70 -21.30 0.81
CA LEU A 87 7.14 -20.74 2.09
C LEU A 87 8.19 -19.66 1.89
N VAL A 88 9.11 -19.84 0.94
CA VAL A 88 10.07 -18.79 0.56
C VAL A 88 9.35 -17.58 -0.02
N PHE A 89 8.28 -17.78 -0.81
CA PHE A 89 7.47 -16.67 -1.33
C PHE A 89 6.70 -15.91 -0.25
N LEU A 90 6.40 -16.53 0.89
CA LEU A 90 5.82 -15.84 2.06
C LEU A 90 6.77 -14.83 2.70
N LEU A 91 8.09 -15.02 2.57
CA LEU A 91 9.08 -14.05 3.08
C LEU A 91 8.95 -12.70 2.36
N GLY A 92 8.62 -12.69 1.07
CA GLY A 92 8.46 -11.47 0.28
C GLY A 92 7.43 -10.51 0.89
N PRO A 93 6.16 -10.90 1.02
CA PRO A 93 5.12 -10.08 1.64
C PRO A 93 5.43 -9.69 3.09
N LEU A 94 6.06 -10.56 3.88
CA LEU A 94 6.51 -10.21 5.24
C LEU A 94 7.54 -9.07 5.20
N CYS A 95 8.51 -9.12 4.29
CA CYS A 95 9.44 -8.01 4.05
C CYS A 95 8.69 -6.75 3.58
N GLY A 96 7.60 -6.90 2.81
CA GLY A 96 6.74 -5.79 2.39
C GLY A 96 6.04 -5.09 3.56
N VAL A 97 5.44 -5.85 4.48
CA VAL A 97 4.78 -5.32 5.68
C VAL A 97 5.78 -4.58 6.58
N LEU A 98 6.93 -5.20 6.84
CA LEU A 98 8.00 -4.60 7.66
C LEU A 98 8.62 -3.37 6.98
N GLY A 99 8.91 -3.48 5.69
CA GLY A 99 9.51 -2.41 4.88
C GLY A 99 8.61 -1.18 4.77
N ALA A 100 7.30 -1.39 4.55
CA ALA A 100 6.31 -0.32 4.53
C ALA A 100 6.13 0.31 5.93
N SER A 101 6.22 -0.49 6.99
CA SER A 101 6.08 0.02 8.36
C SER A 101 7.22 0.94 8.78
N TRP A 102 8.45 0.64 8.34
CA TRP A 102 9.65 1.37 8.72
C TRP A 102 10.17 2.31 7.62
N LEU A 103 9.43 2.46 6.51
CA LEU A 103 9.85 3.24 5.33
C LEU A 103 11.27 2.88 4.84
N ARG A 104 11.69 1.61 4.93
CA ARG A 104 13.03 1.17 4.52
C ARG A 104 13.03 0.71 3.06
N ARG A 105 13.77 1.45 2.22
CA ARG A 105 13.88 1.19 0.77
C ARG A 105 14.37 -0.22 0.45
N GLU A 106 15.37 -0.67 1.17
CA GLU A 106 15.99 -2.01 1.02
C GLU A 106 14.93 -3.11 1.11
N LEU A 107 14.13 -3.12 2.18
CA LEU A 107 13.11 -4.15 2.41
C LEU A 107 11.99 -4.10 1.37
N VAL A 108 11.55 -2.89 1.01
CA VAL A 108 10.52 -2.70 -0.04
C VAL A 108 11.05 -3.16 -1.41
N GLY A 109 12.34 -2.94 -1.69
CA GLY A 109 13.01 -3.43 -2.89
C GLY A 109 13.08 -4.95 -2.95
N VAL A 110 13.42 -5.60 -1.83
CA VAL A 110 13.38 -7.07 -1.72
C VAL A 110 11.96 -7.59 -1.98
N TYR A 111 10.94 -6.98 -1.35
CA TYR A 111 9.55 -7.35 -1.61
C TYR A 111 9.16 -7.19 -3.09
N LEU A 112 9.56 -6.10 -3.74
CA LEU A 112 9.33 -5.88 -5.17
C LEU A 112 9.96 -6.98 -6.03
N ALA A 113 11.19 -7.40 -5.72
CA ALA A 113 11.86 -8.49 -6.43
C ALA A 113 11.08 -9.81 -6.30
N PHE A 114 10.60 -10.14 -5.09
CA PHE A 114 9.73 -11.31 -4.89
C PHE A 114 8.42 -11.19 -5.66
N CYS A 115 7.78 -10.02 -5.70
CA CYS A 115 6.58 -9.79 -6.49
C CYS A 115 6.82 -10.03 -7.99
N ILE A 116 7.95 -9.58 -8.54
CA ILE A 116 8.30 -9.80 -9.95
C ILE A 116 8.49 -11.30 -10.22
N VAL A 117 9.29 -11.99 -9.41
CA VAL A 117 9.53 -13.43 -9.58
C VAL A 117 8.22 -14.22 -9.48
N LYS A 118 7.38 -13.91 -8.49
CA LYS A 118 6.07 -14.52 -8.32
C LYS A 118 5.15 -14.26 -9.51
N THR A 119 5.17 -13.05 -10.06
CA THR A 119 4.42 -12.70 -11.28
C THR A 119 4.89 -13.54 -12.46
N CYS A 120 6.21 -13.71 -12.66
CA CYS A 120 6.75 -14.55 -13.73
C CYS A 120 6.30 -16.01 -13.62
N ILE A 121 6.30 -16.57 -12.41
CA ILE A 121 5.84 -17.94 -12.16
C ILE A 121 4.34 -18.08 -12.44
N GLN A 122 3.52 -17.15 -11.92
CA GLN A 122 2.07 -17.17 -12.18
C GLN A 122 1.76 -17.00 -13.66
N LEU A 123 2.49 -16.13 -14.37
CA LEU A 123 2.33 -15.94 -15.81
C LEU A 123 2.69 -17.21 -16.58
N TYR A 124 3.80 -17.87 -16.23
CA TYR A 124 4.17 -19.16 -16.78
C TYR A 124 3.04 -20.19 -16.55
N SER A 125 2.57 -20.35 -15.31
CA SER A 125 1.48 -21.27 -15.00
C SER A 125 0.17 -20.93 -15.73
N ALA A 126 -0.15 -19.66 -15.93
CA ALA A 126 -1.35 -19.24 -16.67
C ALA A 126 -1.26 -19.61 -18.15
N ILE A 127 -0.09 -19.44 -18.78
CA ILE A 127 0.14 -19.78 -20.20
C ILE A 127 0.03 -21.29 -20.42
N PHE A 128 0.64 -22.10 -19.56
CA PHE A 128 0.63 -23.55 -19.73
C PHE A 128 -0.64 -24.23 -19.20
N GLY A 129 -1.30 -23.64 -18.21
CA GLY A 129 -2.51 -24.20 -17.58
C GLY A 129 -3.83 -23.79 -18.23
N PHE A 130 -3.87 -22.71 -19.02
CA PHE A 130 -5.09 -22.16 -19.65
C PHE A 130 -6.29 -21.95 -18.69
N PHE A 131 -6.03 -21.80 -17.40
CA PHE A 131 -7.07 -21.52 -16.41
C PHE A 131 -7.40 -20.03 -16.39
N LEU A 132 -8.64 -19.66 -16.74
CA LEU A 132 -9.13 -18.26 -16.69
C LEU A 132 -8.90 -17.60 -15.31
N TRP A 133 -9.05 -18.37 -14.23
CA TRP A 133 -8.75 -17.91 -12.87
C TRP A 133 -7.29 -17.52 -12.67
N ALA A 134 -6.35 -18.28 -13.24
CA ALA A 134 -4.92 -17.96 -13.16
C ALA A 134 -4.60 -16.64 -13.88
N ILE A 135 -5.25 -16.39 -15.02
CA ILE A 135 -5.11 -15.13 -15.76
C ILE A 135 -5.58 -13.94 -14.91
N LEU A 136 -6.73 -14.05 -14.24
CA LEU A 136 -7.22 -13.02 -13.32
C LEU A 136 -6.21 -12.72 -12.20
N PHE A 137 -5.64 -13.77 -11.57
CA PHE A 137 -4.64 -13.60 -10.53
C PHE A 137 -3.35 -12.94 -11.06
N VAL A 138 -2.91 -13.27 -12.27
CA VAL A 138 -1.76 -12.61 -12.91
C VAL A 138 -2.01 -11.12 -13.10
N PHE A 139 -3.20 -10.72 -13.59
CA PHE A 139 -3.54 -9.30 -13.73
C PHE A 139 -3.51 -8.56 -12.39
N LEU A 140 -4.10 -9.17 -11.35
CA LEU A 140 -4.06 -8.61 -10.00
C LEU A 140 -2.62 -8.48 -9.48
N GLN A 141 -1.78 -9.50 -9.70
CA GLN A 141 -0.39 -9.51 -9.27
C GLN A 141 0.45 -8.45 -9.99
N ILE A 142 0.24 -8.27 -11.31
CA ILE A 142 0.89 -7.21 -12.10
C ILE A 142 0.49 -5.83 -11.55
N TRP A 143 -0.79 -5.64 -11.24
CA TRP A 143 -1.28 -4.39 -10.67
C TRP A 143 -0.67 -4.10 -9.29
N ILE A 144 -0.63 -5.10 -8.40
CA ILE A 144 0.05 -4.98 -7.10
C ILE A 144 1.53 -4.65 -7.30
N THR A 145 2.22 -5.35 -8.20
CA THR A 145 3.64 -5.11 -8.51
C THR A 145 3.86 -3.68 -9.00
N LYS A 146 2.97 -3.14 -9.82
CA LYS A 146 3.00 -1.74 -10.25
C LYS A 146 2.88 -0.79 -9.05
N ILE A 147 1.92 -1.00 -8.15
CA ILE A 147 1.75 -0.15 -6.95
C ILE A 147 3.00 -0.20 -6.06
N VAL A 148 3.56 -1.38 -5.82
CA VAL A 148 4.77 -1.56 -5.01
C VAL A 148 5.98 -0.89 -5.68
N ALA A 149 6.11 -1.00 -7.00
CA ALA A 149 7.16 -0.33 -7.77
C ALA A 149 7.05 1.19 -7.67
N THR A 150 5.84 1.74 -7.81
CA THR A 150 5.56 3.16 -7.63
C THR A 150 5.92 3.63 -6.22
N PHE A 151 5.53 2.87 -5.19
CA PHE A 151 5.90 3.16 -3.81
C PHE A 151 7.43 3.14 -3.61
N CYS A 152 8.11 2.11 -4.11
CA CYS A 152 9.57 1.98 -4.03
C CYS A 152 10.28 3.16 -4.72
N TYR A 153 9.78 3.58 -5.89
CA TYR A 153 10.27 4.74 -6.61
C TYR A 153 10.13 6.03 -5.82
N PHE A 154 8.93 6.33 -5.29
CA PHE A 154 8.70 7.51 -4.47
C PHE A 154 9.56 7.51 -3.22
N LEU A 155 9.62 6.38 -2.52
CA LEU A 155 10.44 6.22 -1.33
C LEU A 155 11.93 6.48 -1.64
N GLY A 156 12.40 6.07 -2.82
CA GLY A 156 13.74 6.34 -3.32
C GLY A 156 14.05 7.83 -3.55
N ARG A 157 13.05 8.68 -3.76
CA ARG A 157 13.22 10.13 -3.92
C ARG A 157 13.24 10.89 -2.59
N LEU A 158 12.67 10.31 -1.53
CA LEU A 158 12.68 10.93 -0.20
C LEU A 158 14.06 10.76 0.47
N SER A 159 14.56 11.86 1.05
CA SER A 159 15.76 11.83 1.88
C SER A 159 15.48 11.05 3.19
N PRO A 160 16.52 10.47 3.84
CA PRO A 160 16.34 9.75 5.10
C PRO A 160 15.67 10.61 6.19
N ILE A 161 15.97 11.91 6.22
CA ILE A 161 15.40 12.87 7.17
C ILE A 161 13.89 13.04 6.93
N GLN A 162 13.46 13.19 5.68
CA GLN A 162 12.04 13.30 5.33
C GLN A 162 11.27 12.02 5.67
N ARG A 163 11.89 10.85 5.53
CA ARG A 163 11.27 9.57 5.94
C ARG A 163 11.05 9.51 7.45
N GLN A 164 11.99 10.01 8.24
CA GLN A 164 11.84 10.09 9.69
C GLN A 164 10.72 11.06 10.07
N MET A 165 10.69 12.25 9.46
CA MET A 165 9.59 13.21 9.68
C MET A 165 8.22 12.62 9.32
N ALA A 166 8.14 11.83 8.26
CA ALA A 166 6.90 11.14 7.86
C ALA A 166 6.48 10.05 8.86
N LEU A 167 7.44 9.39 9.51
CA LEU A 167 7.16 8.45 10.60
C LEU A 167 6.68 9.18 11.85
N ASP A 168 7.37 10.26 12.25
CA ASP A 168 7.01 11.04 13.43
C ASP A 168 5.63 11.68 13.27
N ALA A 169 5.31 12.23 12.08
CA ALA A 169 4.01 12.81 11.75
C ALA A 169 2.84 11.84 11.96
N LYS A 170 3.04 10.54 11.69
CA LYS A 170 2.04 9.50 11.91
C LYS A 170 1.71 9.34 13.40
N ASP A 171 2.72 9.37 14.26
CA ASP A 171 2.51 9.15 15.70
C ASP A 171 1.64 10.28 16.30
N TYR A 172 1.78 11.51 15.79
CA TYR A 172 0.90 12.62 16.15
C TYR A 172 -0.53 12.48 15.63
N GLU A 173 -0.72 11.96 14.41
CA GLU A 173 -2.07 11.76 13.84
C GLU A 173 -2.84 10.69 14.62
N VAL A 174 -2.16 9.59 14.98
CA VAL A 174 -2.73 8.54 15.84
C VAL A 174 -3.08 9.11 17.21
N GLN A 175 -2.22 9.95 17.79
CA GLN A 175 -2.49 10.54 19.10
C GLN A 175 -3.77 11.38 19.10
N ARG A 176 -4.05 12.18 18.05
CA ARG A 176 -5.27 13.02 17.99
C ARG A 176 -6.61 12.28 17.95
N VAL A 177 -6.63 11.00 17.55
CA VAL A 177 -7.89 10.23 17.46
C VAL A 177 -8.36 9.74 18.84
N TYR A 178 -7.48 9.71 19.84
CA TYR A 178 -7.75 9.11 21.15
C TYR A 178 -7.92 10.13 22.29
N TRP A 179 -8.07 11.41 21.99
CA TRP A 179 -8.41 12.46 22.97
C TRP A 179 -9.73 13.13 22.58
#